data_AF-A0A367JCX7-F1
#
_entry.id   AF-A0A367JCX7-F1
#
_cell.length_a   1.000
_cell.length_b   1.000
_cell.length_c   1.000
_cell.angle_alpha   90.00
_cell.angle_beta   90.00
_cell.angle_gamma   90.00
#
_symmetry.space_group_name_H-M   'P 1'
#
loop_
_entity.id
_entity.type
_entity.pdbx_description
1 polymer ?
#
loop_
_entity_poly.entity_id
_entity_poly.type
_entity_poly.pdbx_seq_one_letter_code
_entity_poly.pdbx_strand_id
1 'polypeptide(L)'
;MPTNTNDNIPSFTNHHVKFSDFIHYLRQLNYDILCLQETHAATFEQQHTFNIRFTTENTIWAKHCGIVSLNIAITLIPHLITLDQRLIAYQVTHTNSINIYAPANEIQRKTFYKDILQFPLFLPYSSNPMNNEHIPCPPITEFPPMIILGDSNYHITQHASTNINPITNTAISSQQ
;
A
#
# COMPACT_ATOMS: atom_id res chain seq x y z
N MET A 1 13.04 -31.21 -54.56
CA MET A 1 12.55 -31.54 -53.21
C MET A 1 13.07 -30.47 -52.25
N PRO A 2 12.24 -29.55 -51.75
CA PRO A 2 12.69 -28.52 -50.83
C PRO A 2 12.77 -29.08 -49.41
N THR A 3 13.84 -28.76 -48.71
CA THR A 3 14.05 -29.06 -47.29
C THR A 3 13.14 -28.17 -46.46
N ASN A 4 12.18 -28.80 -45.77
CA ASN A 4 11.29 -28.15 -44.82
C ASN A 4 12.10 -27.83 -43.55
N THR A 5 12.56 -26.59 -43.42
CA THR A 5 13.09 -26.05 -42.16
C THR A 5 11.91 -25.80 -41.25
N ASN A 6 11.53 -26.82 -40.48
CA ASN A 6 10.73 -26.61 -39.28
C ASN A 6 11.61 -25.84 -38.29
N ASP A 7 11.42 -24.52 -38.29
CA ASP A 7 11.82 -23.66 -37.20
C ASP A 7 11.21 -24.19 -35.91
N ASN A 8 12.02 -24.91 -35.15
CA ASN A 8 11.83 -25.06 -33.71
C ASN A 8 11.94 -23.67 -33.10
N ILE A 9 10.86 -22.89 -33.18
CA ILE A 9 10.68 -21.73 -32.32
C ILE A 9 10.43 -22.31 -30.93
N PRO A 10 11.37 -22.18 -29.97
CA PRO A 10 11.10 -22.60 -28.62
C PRO A 10 10.08 -21.60 -28.09
N SER A 11 8.87 -22.08 -27.80
CA SER A 11 7.88 -21.31 -27.04
C SER A 11 8.41 -21.15 -25.62
N PHE A 12 9.28 -20.15 -25.42
CA PHE A 12 9.86 -19.85 -24.13
C PHE A 12 8.81 -19.26 -23.20
N THR A 13 8.49 -20.05 -22.19
CA THR A 13 8.17 -19.78 -20.77
C THR A 13 8.80 -18.51 -20.17
N ASN A 14 8.59 -17.34 -20.79
CA ASN A 14 9.34 -16.10 -20.55
C ASN A 14 8.91 -15.26 -19.33
N HIS A 15 7.97 -15.72 -18.50
CA HIS A 15 7.57 -14.97 -17.30
C HIS A 15 8.52 -15.21 -16.11
N HIS A 16 9.02 -16.44 -15.95
CA HIS A 16 9.87 -16.78 -14.81
C HIS A 16 11.27 -16.16 -14.89
N VAL A 17 11.87 -16.13 -16.10
CA VAL A 17 13.18 -15.52 -16.34
C VAL A 17 13.12 -14.01 -16.06
N LYS A 18 12.09 -13.34 -16.59
CA LYS A 18 11.86 -11.90 -16.36
C LYS A 18 11.68 -11.55 -14.89
N PHE A 19 10.96 -12.37 -14.13
CA PHE A 19 10.78 -12.12 -12.69
C PHE A 19 12.09 -12.28 -11.92
N SER A 20 12.88 -13.32 -12.21
CA SER A 20 14.16 -13.53 -11.54
C SER A 20 15.14 -12.38 -11.81
N ASP A 21 15.22 -11.93 -13.06
CA ASP A 21 16.06 -10.80 -13.45
C ASP A 21 15.59 -9.50 -12.79
N PHE A 22 14.28 -9.31 -12.69
CA PHE A 22 13.69 -8.17 -11.98
C PHE A 22 14.01 -8.18 -10.48
N ILE A 23 13.90 -9.33 -9.80
CA ILE A 23 14.27 -9.43 -8.38
C ILE A 23 15.77 -9.18 -8.19
N HIS A 24 16.61 -9.72 -9.07
CA HIS A 24 18.04 -9.46 -9.02
C HIS A 24 18.35 -7.97 -9.16
N TYR A 25 17.72 -7.30 -10.13
CA TYR A 25 17.83 -5.85 -10.31
C TYR A 25 17.39 -5.08 -9.06
N LEU A 26 16.22 -5.39 -8.48
CA LEU A 26 15.74 -4.73 -7.26
C LEU A 26 16.73 -4.84 -6.09
N ARG A 27 17.41 -5.99 -5.96
CA ARG A 27 18.42 -6.21 -4.92
C ARG A 27 19.69 -5.38 -5.11
N GLN A 28 19.98 -4.93 -6.34
CA GLN A 28 21.13 -4.08 -6.64
C GLN A 28 20.87 -2.60 -6.33
N LEU A 29 19.61 -2.19 -6.14
CA LEU A 29 19.23 -0.79 -5.94
C LEU A 29 19.44 -0.28 -4.51
N ASN A 30 19.98 -1.12 -3.60
CA ASN A 30 20.23 -0.79 -2.19
C ASN A 30 19.00 -0.24 -1.45
N TYR A 31 17.80 -0.74 -1.79
CA TYR A 31 16.60 -0.46 -1.01
C TYR A 31 16.56 -1.28 0.26
N ASP A 32 16.16 -0.66 1.35
CA ASP A 32 15.97 -1.33 2.64
C ASP A 32 14.69 -2.16 2.68
N ILE A 33 13.59 -1.60 2.15
CA ILE A 33 12.25 -2.18 2.17
C ILE A 33 11.60 -2.03 0.80
N LEU A 34 10.97 -3.10 0.32
CA LEU A 34 10.16 -3.09 -0.89
C LEU A 34 8.68 -3.28 -0.54
N CYS A 35 7.84 -2.40 -1.08
CA CYS A 35 6.38 -2.56 -1.08
C CYS A 35 5.94 -3.03 -2.46
N LEU A 36 5.43 -4.26 -2.55
CA LEU A 36 5.08 -4.92 -3.80
C LEU A 36 3.56 -5.04 -3.94
N GLN A 37 3.06 -4.89 -5.16
CA GLN A 37 1.66 -5.11 -5.54
C GLN A 37 1.60 -6.19 -6.64
N GLU A 38 0.41 -6.74 -6.90
CA GLU A 38 0.18 -7.80 -7.88
C GLU A 38 1.04 -9.06 -7.63
N THR A 39 1.31 -9.35 -6.36
CA THR A 39 2.20 -10.46 -5.97
C THR A 39 1.55 -11.82 -6.14
N HIS A 40 0.21 -11.89 -6.07
CA HIS A 40 -0.57 -13.12 -6.09
C HIS A 40 -0.06 -14.16 -5.06
N ALA A 41 0.42 -13.70 -3.90
CA ALA A 41 1.02 -14.51 -2.84
C ALA A 41 -0.04 -15.24 -1.99
N ALA A 42 -0.95 -15.97 -2.65
CA ALA A 42 -2.13 -16.57 -2.02
C ALA A 42 -1.81 -17.84 -1.22
N THR A 43 -0.72 -18.55 -1.56
CA THR A 43 -0.35 -19.81 -0.93
C THR A 43 0.99 -19.71 -0.20
N PHE A 44 1.18 -20.57 0.80
CA PHE A 44 2.45 -20.67 1.52
C PHE A 44 3.62 -21.01 0.59
N GLU A 45 3.40 -21.87 -0.41
CA GLU A 45 4.43 -22.25 -1.39
C GLU A 45 4.89 -21.05 -2.25
N GLN A 46 3.94 -20.19 -2.67
CA GLN A 46 4.26 -18.97 -3.41
C GLN A 46 5.06 -18.00 -2.54
N GLN A 47 4.61 -17.78 -1.30
CA GLN A 47 5.31 -16.92 -0.33
C GLN A 47 6.72 -17.43 -0.04
N HIS A 48 6.88 -18.74 0.18
CA HIS A 48 8.18 -19.37 0.40
C HIS A 48 9.11 -19.20 -0.82
N THR A 49 8.57 -19.38 -2.03
CA THR A 49 9.32 -19.14 -3.27
C THR A 49 9.77 -17.68 -3.38
N PHE A 50 8.92 -16.71 -3.01
CA PHE A 50 9.30 -15.31 -3.00
C PHE A 50 10.40 -15.02 -1.98
N ASN A 51 10.29 -15.56 -0.77
CA ASN A 51 11.30 -15.38 0.29
C ASN A 51 12.69 -15.88 -0.16
N ILE A 52 12.75 -17.06 -0.80
CA ILE A 52 14.00 -17.58 -1.37
C ILE A 52 14.57 -16.63 -2.43
N ARG A 53 13.73 -16.17 -3.37
CA ARG A 53 14.16 -15.29 -4.47
C ARG A 53 14.67 -13.94 -3.98
N PHE A 54 13.97 -13.34 -3.01
CA PHE A 54 14.40 -12.10 -2.37
C PHE A 54 15.56 -12.32 -1.39
N THR A 55 15.87 -13.57 -1.03
CA THR A 55 16.92 -13.95 -0.07
C THR A 55 16.70 -13.24 1.27
N THR A 56 15.49 -13.34 1.80
CA THR A 56 15.10 -12.74 3.08
C THR A 56 14.06 -13.57 3.80
N GLU A 57 14.10 -13.53 5.13
CA GLU A 57 13.12 -14.16 6.00
C GLU A 57 12.17 -13.14 6.62
N ASN A 58 12.47 -11.84 6.50
CA ASN A 58 11.67 -10.78 7.07
C ASN A 58 10.73 -10.20 6.00
N THR A 59 9.54 -10.81 5.90
CA THR A 59 8.51 -10.49 4.91
C THR A 59 7.12 -10.50 5.53
N ILE A 60 6.20 -9.73 4.95
CA ILE A 60 4.77 -9.80 5.25
C ILE A 60 4.04 -9.94 3.93
N TRP A 61 3.30 -11.03 3.76
CA TRP A 61 2.56 -11.31 2.53
C TRP A 61 1.05 -11.27 2.78
N ALA A 62 0.36 -10.57 1.89
CA ALA A 62 -1.07 -10.72 1.66
C ALA A 62 -1.24 -11.25 0.22
N LYS A 63 -2.43 -11.75 -0.11
CA LYS A 63 -2.71 -12.30 -1.45
C LYS A 63 -2.37 -11.33 -2.58
N HIS A 64 -2.61 -10.04 -2.41
CA HIS A 64 -2.46 -9.06 -3.50
C HIS A 64 -1.22 -8.17 -3.38
N CYS A 65 -0.61 -8.09 -2.21
CA CYS A 65 0.52 -7.21 -1.95
C CYS A 65 1.46 -7.82 -0.92
N GLY A 66 2.69 -7.32 -0.84
CA GLY A 66 3.67 -7.81 0.10
C GLY A 66 4.70 -6.77 0.47
N ILE A 67 5.33 -6.99 1.61
CA ILE A 67 6.43 -6.15 2.10
C ILE A 67 7.62 -7.05 2.33
N VAL A 68 8.76 -6.63 1.80
CA VAL A 68 10.01 -7.39 1.87
C VAL A 68 11.07 -6.49 2.47
N SER A 69 11.68 -6.90 3.59
CA SER A 69 12.88 -6.25 4.09
C SER A 69 14.10 -6.89 3.43
N LEU A 70 14.92 -6.10 2.75
CA LEU A 70 16.21 -6.52 2.21
C LEU A 70 17.36 -6.21 3.19
N ASN A 71 17.09 -5.38 4.20
CA ASN A 71 18.04 -5.07 5.26
C ASN A 71 17.79 -5.94 6.50
N ILE A 72 18.81 -6.67 6.93
CA ILE A 72 18.75 -7.57 8.09
C ILE A 72 18.64 -6.84 9.44
N ALA A 73 19.01 -5.56 9.48
CA ALA A 73 18.88 -4.73 10.69
C ALA A 73 17.47 -4.19 10.89
N ILE A 74 16.60 -4.32 9.87
CA ILE A 74 15.21 -3.89 9.92
C ILE A 74 14.34 -5.10 10.22
N THR A 75 13.43 -4.94 11.18
CA THR A 75 12.37 -5.91 11.52
C THR A 75 11.02 -5.35 11.12
N LEU A 76 10.21 -6.13 10.39
CA LEU A 76 8.84 -5.75 10.03
C LEU A 76 7.90 -6.32 11.10
N ILE A 77 7.08 -5.48 11.71
CA ILE A 77 6.08 -5.88 12.70
C ILE A 77 4.70 -5.67 12.09
N PRO A 78 3.94 -6.72 11.72
CA PRO A 78 2.60 -6.56 11.16
C PRO A 78 1.61 -6.11 12.25
N HIS A 79 0.81 -5.09 11.95
CA HIS A 79 -0.26 -4.60 12.80
C HIS A 79 -1.64 -5.00 12.29
N LEU A 80 -1.83 -4.89 10.97
CA LEU A 80 -3.12 -5.17 10.33
C LEU A 80 -2.89 -5.67 8.91
N ILE A 81 -3.60 -6.73 8.54
CA ILE A 81 -3.83 -7.10 7.14
C ILE A 81 -5.35 -7.09 6.94
N THR A 82 -5.85 -6.37 5.94
CA THR A 82 -7.29 -6.31 5.69
C THR A 82 -7.82 -7.64 5.17
N LEU A 83 -9.12 -7.89 5.38
CA LEU A 83 -9.77 -9.13 4.95
C LEU A 83 -9.73 -9.33 3.43
N ASP A 84 -9.78 -8.23 2.66
CA ASP A 84 -9.61 -8.24 1.21
C ASP A 84 -8.15 -8.39 0.77
N GLN A 85 -7.21 -8.40 1.72
CA GLN A 85 -5.78 -8.63 1.52
C GLN A 85 -5.09 -7.59 0.62
N ARG A 86 -5.61 -6.36 0.66
CA ARG A 86 -5.15 -5.21 -0.15
C ARG A 86 -4.48 -4.09 0.64
N LEU A 87 -4.50 -4.16 1.96
CA LEU A 87 -3.77 -3.25 2.83
C LEU A 87 -3.00 -4.05 3.87
N ILE A 88 -1.73 -3.70 4.03
CA ILE A 88 -0.88 -4.17 5.12
C ILE A 88 -0.38 -2.96 5.90
N ALA A 89 -0.82 -2.81 7.15
CA ALA A 89 -0.23 -1.88 8.09
C ALA A 89 0.82 -2.61 8.93
N TYR A 90 1.98 -1.98 9.07
CA TYR A 90 3.14 -2.54 9.73
C TYR A 90 3.96 -1.43 10.37
N GLN A 91 4.86 -1.82 11.26
CA GLN A 91 5.79 -0.93 11.91
C GLN A 91 7.22 -1.36 11.61
N VAL A 92 8.05 -0.35 11.40
CA VAL A 92 9.49 -0.46 11.30
C VAL A 92 10.06 0.47 12.35
N THR A 93 10.70 -0.09 13.38
CA THR A 93 11.24 0.71 14.50
C THR A 93 10.19 1.65 15.11
N HIS A 94 10.39 2.97 15.04
CA HIS A 94 9.48 4.00 15.55
C HIS A 94 8.55 4.60 14.47
N THR A 95 8.49 4.01 13.26
CA THR A 95 7.69 4.52 12.14
C THR A 95 6.56 3.54 11.81
N ASN A 96 5.34 4.06 11.69
CA ASN A 96 4.21 3.29 11.18
C ASN A 96 4.17 3.39 9.66
N SER A 97 3.82 2.30 8.99
CA SER A 97 3.83 2.25 7.53
C SER A 97 2.66 1.43 7.01
N ILE A 98 2.22 1.77 5.80
CA ILE A 98 1.09 1.12 5.13
C ILE A 98 1.49 0.85 3.69
N ASN A 99 1.37 -0.41 3.28
CA ASN A 99 1.38 -0.80 1.88
C ASN A 99 -0.07 -1.00 1.40
N ILE A 100 -0.46 -0.30 0.33
CA ILE A 100 -1.81 -0.31 -0.24
C ILE A 100 -1.77 -0.83 -1.68
N TYR A 101 -2.73 -1.70 -2.01
CA TYR A 101 -3.10 -2.07 -3.37
C TYR A 101 -4.60 -1.90 -3.58
N ALA A 102 -5.00 -0.66 -3.85
CA ALA A 102 -6.39 -0.29 -4.00
C ALA A 102 -7.02 -0.95 -5.25
N PRO A 103 -8.32 -1.25 -5.25
CA PRO A 103 -8.99 -1.79 -6.43
C PRO A 103 -8.89 -0.86 -7.66
N ALA A 104 -8.69 -1.44 -8.85
CA ALA A 104 -8.72 -0.71 -10.11
C ALA A 104 -10.13 -0.22 -10.48
N ASN A 105 -11.17 -0.96 -10.06
CA ASN A 105 -12.56 -0.55 -10.25
C ASN A 105 -12.91 0.64 -9.35
N GLU A 106 -13.46 1.70 -9.93
CA GLU A 106 -13.72 2.97 -9.22
C GLU A 106 -14.70 2.82 -8.04
N ILE A 107 -15.78 2.06 -8.21
CA ILE A 107 -16.79 1.88 -7.17
C ILE A 107 -16.18 1.13 -5.99
N GLN A 108 -15.48 0.03 -6.27
CA GLN A 108 -14.79 -0.75 -5.24
C GLN A 108 -13.70 0.07 -4.54
N ARG A 109 -12.95 0.88 -5.30
CA ARG A 109 -11.90 1.76 -4.76
C ARG A 109 -12.46 2.81 -3.81
N LYS A 110 -13.59 3.43 -4.16
CA LYS A 110 -14.27 4.40 -3.28
C LYS A 110 -14.72 3.75 -1.97
N THR A 111 -15.33 2.57 -2.03
CA THR A 111 -15.72 1.80 -0.84
C THR A 111 -14.50 1.42 -0.01
N PHE A 112 -13.46 0.89 -0.63
CA PHE A 112 -12.20 0.52 0.01
C PHE A 112 -11.59 1.68 0.81
N TYR A 113 -11.47 2.87 0.21
CA TYR A 113 -10.94 4.03 0.94
C TYR A 113 -11.87 4.52 2.05
N LYS A 114 -13.19 4.48 1.84
CA LYS A 114 -14.17 4.83 2.88
C LYS A 114 -14.01 3.93 4.11
N ASP A 115 -13.81 2.63 3.89
CA ASP A 115 -13.63 1.63 4.95
C ASP A 115 -12.29 1.81 5.66
N ILE A 116 -11.20 2.06 4.91
CA ILE A 116 -9.86 2.30 5.48
C ILE A 116 -9.84 3.50 6.44
N LEU A 117 -10.53 4.58 6.08
CA LEU A 117 -10.60 5.78 6.92
C LEU A 117 -11.32 5.54 8.25
N GLN A 118 -12.00 4.40 8.44
CA GLN A 118 -12.59 4.02 9.73
C GLN A 118 -11.58 3.30 10.64
N PHE A 119 -10.42 2.88 10.14
CA PHE A 119 -9.44 2.20 10.99
C PHE A 119 -8.83 3.16 12.01
N PRO A 120 -8.56 2.70 13.25
CA PRO A 120 -7.94 3.52 14.30
C PRO A 120 -6.64 4.19 13.87
N LEU A 121 -5.94 3.61 12.90
CA LEU A 121 -4.74 4.14 12.28
C LEU A 121 -4.95 5.54 11.65
N PHE A 122 -6.14 5.82 11.14
CA PHE A 122 -6.49 7.08 10.47
C PHE A 122 -7.41 7.98 11.30
N LEU A 123 -7.83 7.52 12.49
CA LEU A 123 -8.67 8.32 13.35
C LEU A 123 -7.81 9.32 14.14
N PRO A 124 -8.23 10.59 14.23
CA PRO A 124 -7.59 11.52 15.15
C PRO A 124 -7.73 11.00 16.58
N TYR A 125 -6.66 11.07 17.36
CA TYR A 125 -6.69 10.73 18.77
C TYR A 125 -7.56 11.80 19.42
N SER A 126 -8.78 11.41 19.80
CA SER A 126 -9.64 12.31 20.57
C SER A 126 -8.98 12.50 21.93
N SER A 127 -8.31 13.63 22.13
CA SER A 127 -7.93 14.07 23.47
C SER A 127 -9.23 14.18 24.27
N ASN A 128 -9.37 13.33 25.28
CA ASN A 128 -10.53 13.23 26.15
C ASN A 128 -11.17 14.61 26.45
N PRO A 129 -12.47 14.83 26.17
CA PRO A 129 -13.14 16.05 26.57
C PRO A 129 -13.70 15.85 27.98
N MET A 130 -12.88 15.88 29.03
CA MET A 130 -13.36 16.13 30.40
C MET A 130 -12.23 16.42 31.39
N ASN A 131 -12.22 17.66 31.85
CA ASN A 131 -12.03 18.13 33.24
C ASN A 131 -10.94 19.19 33.42
N ASN A 132 -11.42 20.40 33.72
CA ASN A 132 -10.68 21.57 34.15
C ASN A 132 -10.00 21.34 35.51
N GLU A 133 -8.97 20.50 35.58
CA GLU A 133 -8.01 20.57 36.68
C GLU A 133 -6.59 20.54 36.15
N HIS A 134 -5.84 21.52 36.62
CA HIS A 134 -4.51 21.91 36.19
C HIS A 134 -3.51 20.78 36.50
N ILE A 135 -3.12 20.01 35.49
CA ILE A 135 -1.97 19.09 35.54
C ILE A 135 -0.91 19.62 34.56
N PRO A 136 0.37 19.76 34.97
CA PRO A 136 1.41 20.24 34.08
C PRO A 136 1.61 19.28 32.91
N CYS A 137 1.53 19.85 31.72
CA CYS A 137 1.61 19.20 30.41
C CYS A 137 2.84 18.27 30.27
N PRO A 138 2.68 16.99 29.88
CA PRO A 138 3.65 16.35 29.03
C PRO A 138 3.39 16.81 27.58
N PRO A 139 4.40 17.30 26.85
CA PRO A 139 4.23 17.85 25.51
C PRO A 139 4.01 16.71 24.49
N ILE A 140 2.98 16.88 23.66
CA ILE A 140 2.73 16.24 22.35
C ILE A 140 2.86 14.70 22.36
N THR A 141 1.74 13.99 22.48
CA THR A 141 1.63 12.61 21.98
C THR A 141 1.67 12.66 20.46
N GLU A 142 2.87 12.80 19.90
CA GLU A 142 3.11 12.78 18.47
C GLU A 142 2.59 11.46 17.91
N PHE A 143 1.73 11.54 16.90
CA PHE A 143 1.51 10.38 16.05
C PHE A 143 2.89 9.99 15.50
N PRO A 144 3.35 8.73 15.69
CA PRO A 144 4.56 8.31 15.03
C PRO A 144 4.38 8.58 13.52
N PRO A 145 5.43 9.10 12.85
CA PRO A 145 5.34 9.42 11.44
C PRO A 145 4.80 8.22 10.68
N MET A 146 3.84 8.49 9.79
CA MET A 146 3.18 7.47 9.01
C MET A 146 3.58 7.59 7.55
N ILE A 147 4.09 6.50 7.00
CA ILE A 147 4.42 6.38 5.59
C ILE A 147 3.33 5.56 4.90
N ILE A 148 2.72 6.12 3.85
CA ILE A 148 1.74 5.41 3.02
C ILE A 148 2.36 5.21 1.64
N LEU A 149 2.48 3.96 1.22
CA LEU A 149 3.08 3.56 -0.05
C LEU A 149 2.18 2.57 -0.77
N GLY A 150 2.35 2.51 -2.09
CA GLY A 150 1.73 1.50 -2.94
C GLY A 150 0.86 2.08 -4.04
N ASP A 151 0.15 1.18 -4.71
CA ASP A 151 -0.68 1.55 -5.85
C ASP A 151 -2.09 1.91 -5.37
N SER A 152 -2.38 3.21 -5.47
CA SER A 152 -3.67 3.79 -5.11
C SER A 152 -4.73 3.60 -6.19
N ASN A 153 -4.35 3.18 -7.40
CA ASN A 153 -5.20 3.19 -8.58
C ASN A 153 -5.96 4.52 -8.77
N TYR A 154 -5.41 5.62 -8.24
CA TYR A 154 -6.03 6.93 -8.24
C TYR A 154 -5.62 7.73 -9.47
N HIS A 155 -6.61 8.26 -10.19
CA HIS A 155 -6.39 9.12 -11.35
C HIS A 155 -6.91 10.52 -11.03
N ILE A 156 -6.01 11.49 -10.91
CA ILE A 156 -6.35 12.86 -10.50
C ILE A 156 -7.40 13.52 -11.42
N THR A 157 -7.35 13.20 -12.72
CA THR A 157 -8.27 13.74 -13.73
C THR A 157 -9.71 13.24 -13.60
N GLN A 158 -9.92 12.08 -12.97
CA GLN A 158 -11.27 11.54 -12.72
C GLN A 158 -11.99 12.26 -11.57
N HIS A 159 -11.26 13.03 -10.75
CA HIS A 159 -11.78 13.64 -9.52
C HIS A 159 -11.66 15.17 -9.50
N ALA A 160 -10.81 15.77 -10.35
CA ALA A 160 -10.70 17.22 -10.46
C ALA A 160 -11.97 17.89 -11.03
N SER A 161 -12.78 17.16 -11.79
CA SER A 161 -14.04 17.64 -12.39
C SER A 161 -15.22 17.69 -11.42
N THR A 162 -15.04 17.28 -10.16
CA THR A 162 -16.09 17.33 -9.13
C THR A 162 -16.01 18.53 -8.17
N ASN A 163 -15.19 19.56 -8.44
CA ASN A 163 -15.09 20.72 -7.57
C ASN A 163 -16.02 21.89 -7.93
N ILE A 164 -17.01 22.06 -7.04
CA ILE A 164 -17.55 23.31 -6.49
C ILE A 164 -18.48 24.12 -7.41
N ASN A 165 -19.78 23.81 -7.35
CA ASN A 165 -20.78 24.88 -7.44
C ASN A 165 -20.73 25.63 -6.10
N PRO A 166 -20.35 26.92 -6.07
CA PRO A 166 -20.53 27.72 -4.87
C PRO A 166 -22.03 27.75 -4.58
N ILE A 167 -22.41 27.45 -3.35
CA ILE A 167 -23.73 27.78 -2.83
C ILE A 167 -23.88 29.28 -3.04
N THR A 168 -24.72 29.68 -4.00
CA THR A 168 -25.12 31.07 -4.17
C THR A 168 -25.88 31.47 -2.92
N ASN A 169 -25.20 32.18 -2.02
CA ASN A 169 -25.85 32.94 -0.97
C ASN A 169 -26.80 33.93 -1.64
N THR A 170 -28.10 33.67 -1.53
CA THR A 170 -29.14 34.64 -1.85
C THR A 170 -28.96 35.82 -0.90
N ALA A 171 -28.32 36.87 -1.41
CA ALA A 171 -28.21 38.14 -0.72
C ALA A 171 -29.62 38.71 -0.52
N ILE A 172 -29.93 38.98 0.74
CA ILE A 172 -31.01 39.84 1.18
C ILE A 172 -30.77 41.22 0.51
N SER A 173 -31.66 41.63 -0.38
CA SER A 173 -31.77 43.03 -0.81
C SER A 173 -33.05 43.64 -0.23
N SER A 174 -32.90 44.28 0.92
CA SER A 174 -33.75 45.40 1.31
C SER A 174 -33.36 46.61 0.46
N GLN A 175 -34.31 47.14 -0.31
CA GLN A 175 -34.60 48.57 -0.53
C GLN A 175 -35.50 48.75 -1.76
N GLN A 176 -36.79 48.97 -1.52
CA GLN A 176 -37.49 50.24 -1.80
C GLN A 176 -38.79 50.28 -1.00
#